data_AF-A0A386WCI5-F1
#
_entry.id   AF-A0A386WCI5-F1
#
_cell.length_a   1.000
_cell.length_b   1.000
_cell.length_c   1.000
_cell.angle_alpha   90.00
_cell.angle_beta   90.00
_cell.angle_gamma   90.00
#
_symmetry.space_group_name_H-M   'P 1'
#
loop_
_entity.id
_entity.type
_entity.pdbx_description
1 polymer ?
#
loop_
_entity_poly.entity_id
_entity_poly.type
_entity_poly.pdbx_seq_one_letter_code
_entity_poly.pdbx_strand_id
1 'polypeptide(L)'
;MHRRRCRAAALALSLAASLLVPVTATAPPAAAATPGAKKVIVQLFEWNWTSVAAECTSTLGPKGYGYVQVSPPQEHVNSSPWWVSYQPVSYRIESRKGTRAQFQSMVNTCHAAGVKVIVDAVVNHMSGQDNGGTGWAGSSYGHYNYPGVYSAQDFHYCGRNGNNDIANYNDEDSAVNGRSYYTGLPAGRYCDVVHGTFSNGSCSGPVITVDSSGWFAANVPAHDAIAIHIGAKLS
;
A
#
# COMPACT_ATOMS: atom_id res chain seq x y z
N MET A 1 42.20 43.05 -69.42
CA MET A 1 42.43 43.66 -68.09
C MET A 1 41.17 44.39 -67.62
N HIS A 2 40.36 43.77 -66.78
CA HIS A 2 39.31 44.46 -65.99
C HIS A 2 39.07 43.66 -64.71
N ARG A 3 39.41 44.26 -63.56
CA ARG A 3 39.15 43.76 -62.20
C ARG A 3 37.73 44.14 -61.77
N ARG A 4 37.13 43.32 -60.89
CA ARG A 4 36.14 43.62 -59.81
C ARG A 4 35.13 42.44 -59.73
N ARG A 5 34.66 41.93 -58.58
CA ARG A 5 34.83 42.16 -57.13
C ARG A 5 34.21 40.93 -56.46
N CYS A 6 34.88 40.30 -55.49
CA CYS A 6 34.27 39.29 -54.63
C CYS A 6 33.19 39.93 -53.72
N ARG A 7 31.98 39.37 -53.70
CA ARG A 7 30.97 39.66 -52.68
C ARG A 7 30.96 38.49 -51.71
N ALA A 8 31.34 38.74 -50.46
CA ALA A 8 31.17 37.80 -49.36
C ALA A 8 29.67 37.66 -49.03
N ALA A 9 29.16 36.44 -49.02
CA ALA A 9 27.82 36.12 -48.52
C ALA A 9 27.95 35.67 -47.06
N ALA A 10 27.35 36.42 -46.14
CA ALA A 10 27.20 36.01 -44.75
C ALA A 10 26.02 35.05 -44.65
N LEU A 11 26.26 33.77 -44.30
CA LEU A 11 25.21 32.84 -43.90
C LEU A 11 24.92 33.05 -42.40
N ALA A 12 23.69 33.46 -42.09
CA ALA A 12 23.16 33.43 -40.73
C ALA A 12 22.67 32.00 -40.43
N LEU A 13 23.30 31.30 -39.49
CA LEU A 13 22.78 30.06 -38.91
C LEU A 13 21.78 30.40 -37.80
N SER A 14 20.48 30.15 -38.04
CA SER A 14 19.46 30.15 -37.00
C SER A 14 19.46 28.80 -36.27
N LEU A 15 19.93 28.76 -35.02
CA LEU A 15 19.72 27.62 -34.11
C LEU A 15 18.27 27.61 -33.62
N ALA A 16 17.46 26.66 -34.09
CA ALA A 16 16.17 26.35 -33.49
C ALA A 16 16.40 25.40 -32.30
N ALA A 17 16.32 25.92 -31.08
CA ALA A 17 16.33 25.10 -29.87
C ALA A 17 14.93 24.48 -29.65
N SER A 18 14.78 23.21 -29.98
CA SER A 18 13.57 22.42 -29.68
C SER A 18 13.51 22.09 -28.19
N LEU A 19 12.62 22.75 -27.45
CA LEU A 19 12.28 22.37 -26.07
C LEU A 19 11.50 21.04 -26.08
N LEU A 20 12.14 19.99 -25.53
CA LEU A 20 11.46 18.74 -25.17
C LEU A 20 10.72 18.96 -23.84
N VAL A 21 9.40 18.98 -23.88
CA VAL A 21 8.55 18.97 -22.68
C VAL A 21 8.41 17.52 -22.21
N PRO A 22 8.77 17.16 -20.96
CA PRO A 22 8.59 15.80 -20.47
C PRO A 22 7.11 15.55 -20.20
N VAL A 23 6.51 14.64 -20.96
CA VAL A 23 5.15 14.13 -20.68
C VAL A 23 5.26 13.11 -19.55
N THR A 24 4.80 13.47 -18.36
CA THR A 24 4.62 12.53 -17.26
C THR A 24 3.40 11.65 -17.57
N ALA A 25 3.65 10.42 -18.04
CA ALA A 25 2.59 9.43 -18.18
C ALA A 25 2.17 8.94 -16.79
N THR A 26 0.99 9.37 -16.33
CA THR A 26 0.34 8.83 -15.13
C THR A 26 -0.10 7.39 -15.42
N ALA A 27 0.36 6.43 -14.64
CA ALA A 27 -0.09 5.04 -14.76
C ALA A 27 -1.62 4.98 -14.50
N PRO A 28 -2.38 4.25 -15.34
CA PRO A 28 -3.81 4.09 -15.13
C PRO A 28 -4.09 3.37 -13.80
N PRO A 29 -5.25 3.66 -13.15
CA PRO A 29 -5.64 2.98 -11.93
C PRO A 29 -5.73 1.47 -12.15
N ALA A 30 -5.20 0.70 -11.21
CA ALA A 30 -5.21 -0.75 -11.26
C ALA A 30 -6.66 -1.27 -11.22
N ALA A 31 -7.15 -1.79 -12.35
CA ALA A 31 -8.42 -2.48 -12.41
C ALA A 31 -8.26 -3.88 -11.79
N ALA A 32 -9.11 -4.22 -10.82
CA ALA A 32 -9.20 -5.58 -10.32
C ALA A 32 -9.61 -6.51 -11.47
N ALA A 33 -8.81 -7.56 -11.72
CA ALA A 33 -9.15 -8.55 -12.74
C ALA A 33 -10.49 -9.21 -12.40
N THR A 34 -11.37 -9.35 -13.40
CA THR A 34 -12.63 -10.07 -13.26
C THR A 34 -12.36 -11.46 -12.66
N PRO A 35 -13.03 -11.87 -11.58
CA PRO A 35 -12.81 -13.19 -11.02
C PRO A 35 -13.04 -14.24 -12.11
N GLY A 36 -12.05 -15.08 -12.36
CA GLY A 36 -12.24 -16.22 -13.27
C GLY A 36 -13.39 -17.09 -12.77
N ALA A 37 -13.96 -17.94 -13.63
CA ALA A 37 -15.07 -18.83 -13.23
C ALA A 37 -14.73 -19.76 -12.05
N LYS A 38 -13.43 -19.99 -11.78
CA LYS A 38 -12.91 -20.78 -10.66
C LYS A 38 -12.91 -19.94 -9.36
N LYS A 39 -13.70 -20.36 -8.36
CA LYS A 39 -13.96 -19.59 -7.13
C LYS A 39 -13.12 -20.02 -5.92
N VAL A 40 -12.53 -21.20 -5.94
CA VAL A 40 -11.83 -21.75 -4.76
C VAL A 40 -10.46 -21.11 -4.60
N ILE A 41 -10.18 -20.66 -3.38
CA ILE A 41 -8.90 -20.11 -2.93
C ILE A 41 -8.26 -21.12 -1.98
N VAL A 42 -6.96 -21.38 -2.14
CA VAL A 42 -6.16 -22.10 -1.14
C VAL A 42 -5.11 -21.17 -0.56
N GLN A 43 -4.92 -21.20 0.76
CA GLN A 43 -3.81 -20.51 1.41
C GLN A 43 -2.66 -21.50 1.63
N LEU A 44 -1.57 -21.34 0.88
CA LEU A 44 -0.35 -22.13 1.07
C LEU A 44 0.56 -21.45 2.09
N PHE A 45 0.11 -21.51 3.35
CA PHE A 45 0.76 -20.84 4.46
C PHE A 45 2.21 -21.30 4.64
N GLU A 46 3.15 -20.35 4.60
CA GLU A 46 4.58 -20.57 4.77
C GLU A 46 5.33 -21.34 3.67
N TRP A 47 4.67 -21.66 2.55
CA TRP A 47 5.35 -22.30 1.42
C TRP A 47 6.31 -21.33 0.71
N ASN A 48 7.46 -21.85 0.29
CA ASN A 48 8.41 -21.09 -0.53
C ASN A 48 7.89 -20.98 -1.99
N TRP A 49 8.44 -20.04 -2.76
CA TRP A 49 7.94 -19.72 -4.10
C TRP A 49 8.04 -20.90 -5.08
N THR A 50 9.10 -21.70 -5.00
CA THR A 50 9.29 -22.83 -5.91
C THR A 50 8.29 -23.95 -5.62
N SER A 51 7.97 -24.21 -4.34
CA SER A 51 6.94 -25.17 -3.95
C SER A 51 5.55 -24.72 -4.37
N VAL A 52 5.20 -23.44 -4.21
CA VAL A 52 3.90 -22.90 -4.70
C VAL A 52 3.80 -23.04 -6.22
N ALA A 53 4.86 -22.73 -6.96
CA ALA A 53 4.89 -22.87 -8.41
C ALA A 53 4.66 -24.31 -8.86
N ALA A 54 5.30 -25.27 -8.19
CA ALA A 54 5.11 -26.70 -8.45
C ALA A 54 3.66 -27.12 -8.18
N GLU A 55 3.10 -26.75 -7.02
CA GLU A 55 1.74 -27.12 -6.62
C GLU A 55 0.68 -26.55 -7.55
N CYS A 56 0.90 -25.34 -8.08
CA CYS A 56 0.04 -24.75 -9.10
C CYS A 56 -0.11 -25.62 -10.34
N THR A 57 0.98 -26.25 -10.79
CA THR A 57 1.00 -27.07 -12.01
C THR A 57 0.56 -28.51 -11.76
N SER A 58 1.02 -29.12 -10.66
CA SER A 58 0.74 -30.54 -10.35
C SER A 58 -0.68 -30.76 -9.83
N THR A 59 -1.22 -29.82 -9.06
CA THR A 59 -2.46 -30.03 -8.31
C THR A 59 -3.49 -28.94 -8.55
N LEU A 60 -3.18 -27.68 -8.24
CA LEU A 60 -4.20 -26.63 -8.12
C LEU A 60 -4.88 -26.33 -9.46
N GLY A 61 -4.09 -26.17 -10.52
CA GLY A 61 -4.59 -25.97 -11.88
C GLY A 61 -5.49 -27.12 -12.34
N PRO A 62 -5.00 -28.38 -12.35
CA PRO A 62 -5.79 -29.56 -12.72
C PRO A 62 -7.05 -29.78 -11.87
N LYS A 63 -7.02 -29.44 -10.57
CA LYS A 63 -8.16 -29.59 -9.66
C LYS A 63 -9.15 -28.42 -9.68
N GLY A 64 -8.87 -27.37 -10.47
CA GLY A 64 -9.81 -26.28 -10.68
C GLY A 64 -9.79 -25.18 -9.61
N TYR A 65 -8.73 -25.07 -8.81
CA TYR A 65 -8.52 -23.91 -7.94
C TYR A 65 -8.37 -22.64 -8.78
N GLY A 66 -8.99 -21.54 -8.31
CA GLY A 66 -8.91 -20.24 -8.98
C GLY A 66 -7.75 -19.40 -8.51
N TYR A 67 -7.41 -19.50 -7.22
CA TYR A 67 -6.40 -18.67 -6.58
C TYR A 67 -5.55 -19.46 -5.59
N VAL A 68 -4.30 -19.05 -5.46
CA VAL A 68 -3.44 -19.34 -4.32
C VAL A 68 -3.16 -18.04 -3.56
N GLN A 69 -3.47 -18.01 -2.27
CA GLN A 69 -3.00 -16.97 -1.36
C GLN A 69 -1.63 -17.38 -0.81
N VAL A 70 -0.64 -16.52 -1.01
CA VAL A 70 0.70 -16.70 -0.47
C VAL A 70 0.89 -15.84 0.78
N SER A 71 1.72 -16.32 1.72
CA SER A 71 2.20 -15.51 2.84
C SER A 71 2.95 -14.25 2.35
N PRO A 72 3.12 -13.22 3.19
CA PRO A 72 3.67 -11.94 2.77
C PRO A 72 5.04 -12.07 2.06
N PRO A 73 5.20 -11.48 0.86
CA PRO A 73 6.40 -11.63 0.04
C PRO A 73 7.46 -10.56 0.28
N GLN A 74 7.10 -9.47 0.97
CA GLN A 74 8.00 -8.37 1.28
C GLN A 74 9.08 -8.76 2.30
N GLU A 75 10.15 -7.99 2.31
CA GLU A 75 11.23 -8.12 3.28
C GLU A 75 10.72 -7.93 4.71
N HIS A 76 11.17 -8.81 5.60
CA HIS A 76 10.80 -8.82 7.00
C HIS A 76 12.02 -8.90 7.92
N VAL A 77 11.78 -8.81 9.22
CA VAL A 77 12.81 -8.99 10.26
C VAL A 77 13.52 -10.35 10.14
N ASN A 78 14.82 -10.38 10.43
CA ASN A 78 15.62 -11.60 10.33
C ASN A 78 15.46 -12.47 11.58
N SER A 79 14.44 -13.32 11.59
CA SER A 79 14.15 -14.28 12.65
C SER A 79 13.37 -15.48 12.08
N SER A 80 13.19 -16.54 12.89
CA SER A 80 12.64 -17.83 12.46
C SER A 80 11.13 -18.07 12.68
N PRO A 81 10.43 -17.48 13.68
CA PRO A 81 9.00 -17.75 13.88
C PRO A 81 8.13 -17.42 12.68
N TRP A 82 6.97 -18.06 12.53
CA TRP A 82 6.12 -17.84 11.34
C TRP A 82 5.68 -16.37 11.21
N TRP A 83 5.38 -15.72 12.34
CA TRP A 83 4.82 -14.36 12.39
C TRP A 83 5.79 -13.27 11.93
N VAL A 84 7.08 -13.58 11.73
CA VAL A 84 8.06 -12.61 11.23
C VAL A 84 7.68 -12.08 9.86
N SER A 85 6.97 -12.85 9.03
CA SER A 85 6.44 -12.40 7.73
C SER A 85 5.53 -11.16 7.85
N TYR A 86 4.95 -10.94 9.05
CA TYR A 86 4.07 -9.82 9.37
C TYR A 86 4.78 -8.69 10.12
N GLN A 87 6.11 -8.66 10.08
CA GLN A 87 6.97 -7.62 10.63
C GLN A 87 7.80 -7.01 9.48
N PRO A 88 7.20 -6.14 8.63
CA PRO A 88 7.86 -5.61 7.44
C PRO A 88 9.07 -4.75 7.79
N VAL A 89 10.09 -4.82 6.94
CA VAL A 89 11.29 -3.96 7.00
C VAL A 89 11.40 -3.10 5.74
N SER A 90 11.05 -3.64 4.58
CA SER A 90 10.92 -2.87 3.35
C SER A 90 9.90 -3.53 2.43
N TYR A 91 9.60 -2.89 1.31
CA TYR A 91 8.76 -3.47 0.25
C TYR A 91 9.56 -4.20 -0.84
N ARG A 92 10.84 -4.51 -0.59
CA ARG A 92 11.61 -5.41 -1.46
C ARG A 92 10.96 -6.79 -1.43
N ILE A 93 10.76 -7.39 -2.60
CA ILE A 93 10.23 -8.76 -2.70
C ILE A 93 11.38 -9.73 -2.55
N GLU A 94 11.78 -9.97 -1.31
CA GLU A 94 12.87 -10.87 -0.94
C GLU A 94 12.73 -11.23 0.53
N SER A 95 12.36 -12.49 0.77
CA SER A 95 12.00 -13.00 2.11
C SER A 95 12.54 -14.40 2.30
N ARG A 96 12.28 -15.01 3.46
CA ARG A 96 12.64 -16.42 3.70
C ARG A 96 12.02 -17.42 2.72
N LYS A 97 11.03 -16.98 1.93
CA LYS A 97 10.32 -17.79 0.93
C LYS A 97 11.01 -17.76 -0.44
N GLY A 98 11.97 -16.87 -0.64
CA GLY A 98 12.77 -16.75 -1.85
C GLY A 98 12.91 -15.33 -2.38
N THR A 99 13.66 -15.22 -3.47
CA THR A 99 14.02 -13.96 -4.12
C THR A 99 12.89 -13.39 -4.99
N ARG A 100 13.04 -12.14 -5.43
CA ARG A 100 12.13 -11.50 -6.40
C ARG A 100 11.96 -12.30 -7.68
N ALA A 101 13.05 -12.86 -8.19
CA ALA A 101 13.04 -13.67 -9.42
C ALA A 101 12.24 -14.97 -9.22
N GLN A 102 12.40 -15.63 -8.06
CA GLN A 102 11.62 -16.82 -7.72
C GLN A 102 10.13 -16.50 -7.54
N PHE A 103 9.80 -15.37 -6.91
CA PHE A 103 8.42 -14.90 -6.78
C PHE A 103 7.79 -14.63 -8.15
N GLN A 104 8.49 -13.93 -9.05
CA GLN A 104 8.02 -13.68 -10.41
C GLN A 104 7.83 -14.98 -11.20
N SER A 105 8.76 -15.92 -11.08
CA SER A 105 8.65 -17.24 -11.69
C SER A 105 7.42 -18.01 -11.20
N MET A 106 7.16 -17.98 -9.89
CA MET A 106 5.98 -18.60 -9.29
C MET A 106 4.67 -17.99 -9.81
N VAL A 107 4.57 -16.65 -9.88
CA VAL A 107 3.41 -15.96 -10.44
C VAL A 107 3.16 -16.37 -11.88
N ASN A 108 4.20 -16.36 -12.72
CA ASN A 108 4.11 -16.75 -14.12
C ASN A 108 3.67 -18.21 -14.28
N THR A 109 4.25 -19.10 -13.48
CA THR A 109 3.95 -20.54 -13.51
C THR A 109 2.51 -20.82 -13.07
N CYS A 110 2.05 -20.20 -11.98
CA CYS A 110 0.66 -20.33 -11.54
C CYS A 110 -0.32 -19.76 -12.57
N HIS A 111 -0.02 -18.60 -13.14
CA HIS A 111 -0.86 -18.02 -14.20
C HIS A 111 -0.97 -18.92 -15.43
N ALA A 112 0.13 -19.55 -15.86
CA ALA A 112 0.12 -20.52 -16.96
C ALA A 112 -0.71 -21.77 -16.63
N ALA A 113 -0.79 -22.18 -15.35
CA ALA A 113 -1.66 -23.25 -14.87
C ALA A 113 -3.13 -22.82 -14.66
N GLY A 114 -3.47 -21.55 -14.96
CA GLY A 114 -4.81 -21.00 -14.77
C GLY A 114 -5.17 -20.75 -13.30
N VAL A 115 -4.17 -20.56 -12.43
CA VAL A 115 -4.31 -20.22 -11.00
C VAL A 115 -3.77 -18.81 -10.78
N LYS A 116 -4.58 -17.90 -10.26
CA LYS A 116 -4.15 -16.53 -9.92
C LYS A 116 -3.47 -16.49 -8.56
N VAL A 117 -2.63 -15.49 -8.32
CA VAL A 117 -1.92 -15.32 -7.05
C VAL A 117 -2.51 -14.15 -6.28
N ILE A 118 -2.89 -14.38 -5.03
CA ILE A 118 -3.27 -13.35 -4.05
C ILE A 118 -2.09 -13.18 -3.09
N VAL A 119 -1.65 -11.94 -2.94
CA VAL A 119 -0.57 -11.58 -2.02
C VAL A 119 -1.18 -11.09 -0.71
N ASP A 120 -0.67 -11.62 0.40
CA ASP A 120 -0.90 -11.04 1.71
C ASP A 120 -0.08 -9.74 1.86
N ALA A 121 -0.77 -8.61 1.93
CA ALA A 121 -0.17 -7.28 1.94
C ALA A 121 -0.27 -6.66 3.33
N VAL A 122 0.88 -6.56 4.01
CA VAL A 122 0.97 -5.93 5.35
C VAL A 122 1.24 -4.43 5.15
N VAL A 123 0.17 -3.64 5.18
CA VAL A 123 0.22 -2.19 4.89
C VAL A 123 -0.09 -1.31 6.10
N ASN A 124 -0.58 -1.90 7.18
CA ASN A 124 -1.00 -1.16 8.38
C ASN A 124 0.20 -0.73 9.25
N HIS A 125 1.25 -1.55 9.33
CA HIS A 125 2.36 -1.37 10.25
C HIS A 125 3.68 -1.85 9.65
N MET A 126 4.78 -1.48 10.33
CA MET A 126 6.13 -1.99 10.10
C MET A 126 6.58 -2.85 11.30
N SER A 127 7.83 -3.29 11.33
CA SER A 127 8.39 -4.06 12.46
C SER A 127 8.23 -3.34 13.82
N GLY A 128 7.84 -4.09 14.85
CA GLY A 128 7.74 -3.63 16.24
C GLY A 128 8.99 -3.91 17.09
N GLN A 129 10.17 -4.00 16.47
CA GLN A 129 11.44 -4.21 17.20
C GLN A 129 12.04 -2.87 17.61
N ASP A 130 12.16 -2.63 18.92
CA ASP A 130 12.63 -1.35 19.49
C ASP A 130 14.04 -0.96 19.03
N ASN A 131 14.96 -1.92 18.99
CA ASN A 131 16.37 -1.67 18.68
C ASN A 131 16.67 -1.64 17.17
N GLY A 132 15.68 -1.89 16.32
CA GLY A 132 15.89 -2.02 14.88
C GLY A 132 16.80 -3.19 14.50
N GLY A 133 17.38 -3.12 13.31
CA GLY A 133 18.36 -4.08 12.83
C GLY A 133 18.51 -4.09 11.32
N THR A 134 18.90 -5.24 10.78
CA THR A 134 18.99 -5.50 9.34
C THR A 134 17.95 -6.54 8.95
N GLY A 135 17.11 -6.21 7.97
CA GLY A 135 16.09 -7.09 7.41
C GLY A 135 16.69 -8.23 6.58
N TRP A 136 15.83 -9.18 6.21
CA TRP A 136 16.21 -10.37 5.46
C TRP A 136 16.97 -10.07 4.16
N ALA A 137 16.64 -8.98 3.47
CA ALA A 137 17.24 -8.58 2.19
C ALA A 137 18.31 -7.47 2.36
N GLY A 138 18.74 -7.21 3.59
CA GLY A 138 19.83 -6.30 3.91
C GLY A 138 19.41 -4.86 4.20
N SER A 139 18.11 -4.54 4.21
CA SER A 139 17.67 -3.17 4.51
C SER A 139 17.84 -2.88 6.00
N SER A 140 18.43 -1.75 6.36
CA SER A 140 18.46 -1.31 7.76
C SER A 140 17.10 -0.78 8.19
N TYR A 141 16.78 -0.91 9.47
CA TYR A 141 15.58 -0.32 10.06
C TYR A 141 15.80 -0.02 11.55
N GLY A 142 15.00 0.89 12.08
CA GLY A 142 14.81 1.22 13.49
C GLY A 142 13.32 1.29 13.80
N HIS A 143 12.96 1.47 15.07
CA HIS A 143 11.57 1.47 15.54
C HIS A 143 10.63 2.35 14.70
N TYR A 144 11.04 3.59 14.41
CA TYR A 144 10.30 4.54 13.55
C TYR A 144 11.12 5.03 12.35
N ASN A 145 12.17 4.30 11.95
CA ASN A 145 13.05 4.75 10.87
C ASN A 145 13.33 3.60 9.90
N TYR A 146 12.81 3.72 8.68
CA TYR A 146 12.92 2.74 7.61
C TYR A 146 13.47 3.46 6.37
N PRO A 147 14.80 3.64 6.26
CA PRO A 147 15.42 4.48 5.24
C PRO A 147 14.91 4.20 3.82
N GLY A 148 14.41 5.26 3.16
CA GLY A 148 13.84 5.18 1.82
C GLY A 148 12.39 4.69 1.73
N VAL A 149 11.76 4.34 2.87
CA VAL A 149 10.36 3.91 2.96
C VAL A 149 9.56 4.82 3.89
N TYR A 150 9.92 4.86 5.18
CA TYR A 150 9.25 5.66 6.20
C TYR A 150 10.25 6.25 7.19
N SER A 151 9.84 7.32 7.83
CA SER A 151 10.56 8.04 8.86
C SER A 151 9.60 8.40 10.00
N ALA A 152 10.13 8.94 11.09
CA ALA A 152 9.38 9.14 12.33
C ALA A 152 8.02 9.83 12.10
N GLN A 153 7.99 10.89 11.31
CA GLN A 153 6.77 11.66 11.03
C GLN A 153 5.67 10.89 10.27
N ASP A 154 6.00 9.73 9.69
CA ASP A 154 5.04 8.89 8.96
C ASP A 154 4.27 7.94 9.91
N PHE A 155 4.64 7.88 11.19
CA PHE A 155 4.01 7.03 12.20
C PHE A 155 3.06 7.82 13.12
N HIS A 156 2.04 7.11 13.61
CA HIS A 156 1.10 7.66 14.59
C HIS A 156 1.71 7.64 15.99
N TYR A 157 1.56 8.75 16.71
CA TYR A 157 2.00 8.92 18.09
C TYR A 157 0.79 9.05 19.01
N CYS A 158 0.50 8.01 19.81
CA CYS A 158 -0.72 7.97 20.61
C CYS A 158 -0.57 8.67 21.98
N GLY A 159 0.62 8.60 22.59
CA GLY A 159 0.99 9.17 23.89
C GLY A 159 0.12 8.76 25.08
N ARG A 160 -0.92 7.94 24.87
CA ARG A 160 -2.05 7.76 25.81
C ARG A 160 -1.60 7.17 27.15
N ASN A 161 -0.63 6.27 27.11
CA ASN A 161 -0.17 5.51 28.27
C ASN A 161 1.22 5.97 28.73
N GLY A 162 1.60 7.22 28.44
CA GLY A 162 2.95 7.74 28.71
C GLY A 162 4.01 7.28 27.69
N ASN A 163 3.62 6.45 26.72
CA ASN A 163 4.40 6.04 25.57
C ASN A 163 3.49 5.91 24.33
N ASN A 164 4.03 5.42 23.22
CA ASN A 164 3.30 5.19 21.97
C ASN A 164 2.84 3.74 21.79
N ASP A 165 2.96 2.92 22.83
CA ASP A 165 2.67 1.50 22.75
C ASP A 165 1.18 1.23 22.96
N ILE A 166 0.69 0.20 22.27
CA ILE A 166 -0.65 -0.32 22.49
C ILE A 166 -0.61 -1.12 23.79
N ALA A 167 -1.14 -0.55 24.87
CA ALA A 167 -1.18 -1.21 26.18
C ALA A 167 -2.28 -2.29 26.27
N ASN A 168 -3.37 -2.13 25.52
CA ASN A 168 -4.48 -3.07 25.51
C ASN A 168 -5.20 -3.01 24.15
N TYR A 169 -5.14 -4.10 23.39
CA TYR A 169 -5.84 -4.26 22.10
C TYR A 169 -7.35 -4.47 22.26
N ASN A 170 -7.80 -4.82 23.46
CA ASN A 170 -9.20 -5.02 23.82
C ASN A 170 -9.73 -3.87 24.71
N ASP A 171 -9.10 -2.68 24.69
CA ASP A 171 -9.62 -1.50 25.41
C ASP A 171 -10.78 -0.85 24.63
N GLU A 172 -11.69 -1.67 24.13
CA GLU A 172 -12.95 -1.26 23.52
C GLU A 172 -13.96 -0.81 24.60
N ASP A 173 -13.77 -1.20 25.87
CA ASP A 173 -14.62 -0.80 27.00
C ASP A 173 -14.47 0.68 27.40
N SER A 174 -13.46 1.38 26.88
CA SER A 174 -13.18 2.79 27.21
C SER A 174 -13.47 3.71 26.03
N ALA A 175 -14.27 4.76 26.28
CA ALA A 175 -14.48 5.80 25.28
C ALA A 175 -13.18 6.61 25.01
N VAL A 176 -12.93 6.91 23.74
CA VAL A 176 -11.86 7.80 23.29
C VAL A 176 -12.46 9.19 23.09
N ASN A 177 -12.08 10.15 23.94
CA ASN A 177 -12.61 11.51 23.92
C ASN A 177 -11.54 12.57 23.61
N GLY A 178 -11.95 13.68 23.00
CA GLY A 178 -11.12 14.87 22.81
C GLY A 178 -9.98 14.71 21.80
N ARG A 179 -10.12 13.77 20.85
CA ARG A 179 -9.10 13.51 19.81
C ARG A 179 -9.51 14.07 18.46
N SER A 180 -8.50 14.40 17.67
CA SER A 180 -8.62 14.70 16.24
C SER A 180 -7.93 13.63 15.42
N TYR A 181 -8.50 13.31 14.26
CA TYR A 181 -8.06 12.25 13.37
C TYR A 181 -7.84 12.82 11.97
N TYR A 182 -6.71 12.49 11.36
CA TYR A 182 -6.42 12.84 9.97
C TYR A 182 -6.97 11.77 9.03
N THR A 183 -7.61 12.18 7.95
CA THR A 183 -8.29 11.26 7.02
C THR A 183 -7.81 11.37 5.59
N GLY A 184 -7.11 12.46 5.25
CA GLY A 184 -6.83 12.81 3.85
C GLY A 184 -8.08 13.10 3.01
N LEU A 185 -9.28 13.12 3.60
CA LEU A 185 -10.49 13.52 2.89
C LEU A 185 -10.49 15.04 2.67
N PRO A 186 -11.06 15.53 1.55
CA PRO A 186 -11.28 16.96 1.35
C PRO A 186 -12.15 17.55 2.47
N ALA A 187 -12.02 18.86 2.68
CA ALA A 187 -12.89 19.58 3.59
C ALA A 187 -14.37 19.37 3.24
N GLY A 188 -15.18 19.15 4.26
CA GLY A 188 -16.63 18.98 4.08
C GLY A 188 -17.32 18.22 5.19
N ARG A 189 -18.60 17.97 4.97
CA ARG A 189 -19.47 17.24 5.89
C ARG A 189 -19.72 15.85 5.36
N TYR A 190 -19.49 14.83 6.18
CA TYR A 190 -19.58 13.43 5.82
C TYR A 190 -20.55 12.69 6.73
N CYS A 191 -21.38 11.82 6.16
CA CYS A 191 -22.26 10.97 6.93
C CYS A 191 -21.43 9.92 7.68
N ASP A 192 -21.67 9.76 8.98
CA ASP A 192 -21.15 8.61 9.69
C ASP A 192 -21.99 7.37 9.33
N VAL A 193 -21.42 6.51 8.48
CA VAL A 193 -22.14 5.36 7.93
C VAL A 193 -22.21 4.18 8.90
N VAL A 194 -21.57 4.26 10.07
CA VAL A 194 -21.81 3.31 11.18
C VAL A 194 -23.21 3.53 11.77
N HIS A 195 -23.61 4.80 11.88
CA HIS A 195 -24.78 5.23 12.63
C HIS A 195 -25.91 5.78 11.75
N GLY A 196 -25.68 5.91 10.45
CA GLY A 196 -26.62 6.50 9.52
C GLY A 196 -26.52 5.93 8.12
N THR A 197 -27.57 6.13 7.34
CA THR A 197 -27.58 5.86 5.92
C THR A 197 -27.38 7.17 5.17
N PHE A 198 -26.40 7.19 4.27
CA PHE A 198 -26.26 8.27 3.30
C PHE A 198 -27.13 8.00 2.08
N SER A 199 -28.03 8.94 1.74
CA SER A 199 -28.88 8.85 0.56
C SER A 199 -29.23 10.24 0.04
N ASN A 200 -29.13 10.43 -1.28
CA ASN A 200 -29.48 11.68 -1.97
C ASN A 200 -28.88 12.94 -1.32
N GLY A 201 -27.59 12.90 -0.96
CA GLY A 201 -26.89 14.03 -0.35
C GLY A 201 -27.26 14.30 1.12
N SER A 202 -28.07 13.45 1.74
CA SER A 202 -28.50 13.57 3.14
C SER A 202 -28.03 12.37 3.97
N CYS A 203 -27.84 12.60 5.28
CA CYS A 203 -27.47 11.56 6.24
C CYS A 203 -28.59 11.38 7.26
N SER A 204 -29.01 10.14 7.51
CA SER A 204 -30.01 9.84 8.55
C SER A 204 -29.43 9.85 9.97
N GLY A 205 -28.10 9.88 10.10
CA GLY A 205 -27.38 9.79 11.36
C GLY A 205 -26.45 10.98 11.61
N PRO A 206 -25.49 10.82 12.53
CA PRO A 206 -24.45 11.81 12.82
C PRO A 206 -23.66 12.22 11.57
N VAL A 207 -23.19 13.46 11.57
CA VAL A 207 -22.40 14.04 10.49
C VAL A 207 -21.07 14.53 11.06
N ILE A 208 -19.98 14.05 10.46
CA ILE A 208 -18.61 14.44 10.79
C ILE A 208 -18.16 15.58 9.88
N THR A 209 -17.51 16.59 10.45
CA THR A 209 -16.95 17.70 9.68
C THR A 209 -15.44 17.55 9.59
N VAL A 210 -14.93 17.44 8.36
CA VAL A 210 -13.50 17.44 8.04
C VAL A 210 -13.11 18.86 7.66
N ASP A 211 -12.05 19.38 8.28
CA ASP A 211 -11.54 20.72 8.04
C ASP A 211 -10.69 20.82 6.75
N SER A 212 -10.21 22.03 6.44
CA SER A 212 -9.36 22.30 5.27
C SER A 212 -8.03 21.56 5.26
N SER A 213 -7.59 21.09 6.43
CA SER A 213 -6.35 20.37 6.62
C SER A 213 -6.57 18.85 6.63
N GLY A 214 -7.79 18.35 6.38
CA GLY A 214 -8.12 16.93 6.34
C GLY A 214 -8.33 16.27 7.71
N TRP A 215 -8.47 17.07 8.76
CA TRP A 215 -8.69 16.61 10.13
C TRP A 215 -10.15 16.71 10.54
N PHE A 216 -10.60 15.79 11.39
CA PHE A 216 -11.88 15.93 12.09
C PHE A 216 -11.70 15.60 13.58
N ALA A 217 -12.47 16.27 14.44
CA ALA A 217 -12.53 15.96 15.86
C ALA A 217 -13.74 15.05 16.13
N ALA A 218 -13.54 14.00 16.92
CA ALA A 218 -14.63 13.13 17.34
C ALA A 218 -14.35 12.43 18.67
N ASN A 219 -15.43 12.06 19.35
CA ASN A 219 -15.41 11.12 20.46
C ASN A 219 -15.93 9.79 19.94
N VAL A 220 -15.22 8.70 20.25
CA VAL A 220 -15.64 7.33 19.93
C VAL A 220 -15.99 6.64 21.24
N PRO A 221 -17.29 6.40 21.52
CA PRO A 221 -17.71 5.66 22.71
C PRO A 221 -17.09 4.26 22.81
N ALA A 222 -17.21 3.66 23.98
CA ALA A 222 -16.85 2.26 24.17
C ALA A 222 -17.69 1.37 23.25
N HIS A 223 -17.08 0.35 22.64
CA HIS A 223 -17.69 -0.57 21.69
C HIS A 223 -18.31 0.10 20.46
N ASP A 224 -17.79 1.26 20.08
CA ASP A 224 -18.36 2.09 19.03
C ASP A 224 -17.31 2.46 17.96
N ALA A 225 -17.77 2.94 16.81
CA ALA A 225 -16.92 3.32 15.68
C ALA A 225 -17.51 4.49 14.89
N ILE A 226 -16.65 5.17 14.13
CA ILE A 226 -17.05 6.19 13.17
C ILE A 226 -16.50 5.77 11.81
N ALA A 227 -17.32 5.81 10.77
CA ALA A 227 -16.89 5.55 9.41
C ALA A 227 -17.35 6.66 8.47
N ILE A 228 -16.39 7.29 7.80
CA ILE A 228 -16.63 8.31 6.78
C ILE A 228 -15.82 7.99 5.52
N HIS A 229 -16.38 8.28 4.35
CA HIS A 229 -15.72 8.07 3.07
C HIS A 229 -16.18 9.09 2.02
N ILE A 230 -15.41 9.22 0.93
CA ILE A 230 -15.65 10.24 -0.11
C ILE A 230 -17.04 10.16 -0.76
N GLY A 231 -17.62 8.96 -0.83
CA GLY A 231 -18.95 8.71 -1.40
C GLY A 231 -20.12 9.08 -0.48
N ALA A 232 -19.84 9.44 0.78
CA ALA A 232 -20.83 9.86 1.77
C ALA A 232 -20.72 11.36 2.12
N LYS A 233 -20.20 12.17 1.19
CA LYS A 233 -20.06 13.62 1.34
C LYS A 233 -21.42 14.32 1.12
N LEU A 234 -21.86 15.12 2.09
CA LEU A 234 -23.07 15.95 2.01
C LEU A 234 -22.79 17.28 1.31
N SER A 235 -21.67 17.93 1.68
CA SER A 235 -21.22 19.24 1.17
C SER A 235 -19.71 19.37 1.32
#